data_AF-A0A8J6R8Z2-F1
#
_entry.id   AF-A0A8J6R8Z2-F1
#
_cell.length_a   1.000
_cell.length_b   1.000
_cell.length_c   1.000
_cell.angle_alpha   90.00
_cell.angle_beta   90.00
_cell.angle_gamma   90.00
#
_symmetry.space_group_name_H-M   'P 1'
#
loop_
_entity.id
_entity.type
_entity.pdbx_description
1 polymer ?
#
loop_
_entity_poly.entity_id
_entity_poly.type
_entity_poly.pdbx_seq_one_letter_code
_entity_poly.pdbx_strand_id
1 'polypeptide(L)' 'KSVYRQRNQVERCFNRLKQNRRIATRYEKKAENYLAMLTLASIMMCL' A
#
# COMPACT_ATOMS: atom_id res chain seq x y z
N LYS A 1 -15.08 11.53 17.11
CA LYS A 1 -15.59 10.89 15.85
C LYS A 1 -14.74 11.22 14.60
N SER A 2 -14.13 12.41 14.47
CA SER A 2 -13.30 12.79 13.31
C SER A 2 -12.02 11.96 13.14
N VAL A 3 -11.30 11.67 14.24
CA VAL A 3 -10.07 10.86 14.24
C VAL A 3 -10.29 9.46 13.67
N TYR A 4 -11.45 8.86 13.97
CA TYR A 4 -11.82 7.53 13.46
C TYR A 4 -12.04 7.54 11.94
N ARG A 5 -12.60 8.64 11.41
CA ARG A 5 -12.80 8.81 9.97
C ARG A 5 -11.48 8.93 9.21
N GLN A 6 -10.49 9.60 9.80
CA GLN A 6 -9.13 9.71 9.24
C GLN A 6 -8.41 8.35 9.26
N ARG A 7 -8.48 7.59 10.36
CA ARG A 7 -7.92 6.22 10.42
C ARG A 7 -8.51 5.30 9.35
N ASN A 8 -9.83 5.32 9.15
CA ASN A 8 -10.47 4.50 8.13
C ASN A 8 -9.99 4.81 6.70
N GLN A 9 -9.60 6.06 6.39
CA GLN A 9 -9.00 6.39 5.08
C GLN A 9 -7.63 5.73 4.92
N VAL A 10 -6.80 5.79 5.96
CA VAL A 10 -5.48 5.16 5.98
C VAL A 10 -5.61 3.63 5.88
N GLU A 11 -6.51 3.02 6.66
CA GLU A 11 -6.77 1.58 6.63
C GLU A 11 -7.25 1.11 5.26
N ARG A 12 -8.13 1.87 4.61
CA ARG A 12 -8.60 1.60 3.24
C ARG A 12 -7.47 1.70 2.22
N CYS A 13 -6.58 2.67 2.35
CA CYS A 13 -5.38 2.79 1.52
C CYS A 13 -4.50 1.54 1.65
N PHE A 14 -4.15 1.14 2.88
CA PHE A 14 -3.36 -0.07 3.10
C PHE A 14 -4.06 -1.35 2.66
N ASN A 15 -5.39 -1.45 2.78
CA ASN A 15 -6.14 -2.59 2.26
C ASN A 15 -6.08 -2.66 0.73
N ARG A 16 -6.15 -1.52 0.02
CA ARG A 16 -5.94 -1.48 -1.43
C ARG A 16 -4.52 -1.88 -1.83
N LEU A 17 -3.50 -1.39 -1.12
CA LEU A 17 -2.11 -1.82 -1.36
C LEU A 17 -1.93 -3.34 -1.17
N LYS A 18 -2.62 -3.92 -0.18
CA LYS A 18 -2.58 -5.37 0.08
C LYS A 18 -3.37 -6.21 -0.92
N GLN A 19 -4.19 -5.63 -1.81
CA GLN A 19 -4.79 -6.39 -2.92
C GLN A 19 -3.73 -6.86 -3.91
N ASN A 20 -2.61 -6.13 -4.02
CA ASN A 20 -1.46 -6.58 -4.78
C ASN A 20 -0.75 -7.70 -4.02
N ARG A 21 -0.99 -8.95 -4.43
CA ARG A 21 -0.36 -10.15 -3.85
C ARG A 21 1.16 -10.00 -3.76
N ARG A 22 1.79 -9.37 -4.75
CA ARG A 22 3.25 -9.13 -4.78
C ARG A 22 3.76 -8.33 -3.56
N ILE A 23 2.97 -7.35 -3.12
CA ILE A 23 3.28 -6.45 -2.01
C ILE A 23 2.92 -7.13 -0.68
N ALA A 24 1.76 -7.78 -0.63
CA ALA A 24 1.24 -8.42 0.58
C ALA A 24 2.15 -9.53 1.12
N THR A 25 2.72 -10.35 0.23
CA THR A 25 3.62 -11.45 0.63
C THR A 25 5.10 -11.07 0.56
N ARG A 26 5.42 -9.82 0.19
CA ARG A 26 6.80 -9.31 0.03
C ARG A 26 7.69 -10.26 -0.79
N TYR A 27 7.39 -10.42 -2.08
CA TYR A 27 8.21 -11.28 -2.95
C TYR A 27 9.63 -10.75 -3.19
N GLU A 28 9.83 -9.44 -3.10
CA GLU A 28 11.12 -8.82 -3.35
C GLU A 28 12.12 -9.11 -2.21
N LYS A 29 13.24 -9.75 -2.56
CA LYS A 29 14.34 -10.03 -1.61
C LYS A 29 15.09 -8.75 -1.19
N LYS A 30 15.22 -7.80 -2.11
CA LYS A 30 15.89 -6.51 -1.86
C LYS A 30 14.88 -5.47 -1.38
N ALA A 31 15.26 -4.70 -0.37
CA ALA A 31 14.44 -3.62 0.17
C ALA A 31 14.16 -2.53 -0.88
N GLU A 32 15.15 -2.21 -1.72
CA GLU A 32 15.03 -1.21 -2.79
C GLU A 32 13.94 -1.59 -3.80
N ASN A 33 13.93 -2.83 -4.26
CA ASN A 33 12.89 -3.34 -5.16
C ASN A 33 11.51 -3.33 -4.51
N TYR A 34 11.42 -3.69 -3.22
CA TYR A 34 10.16 -3.63 -2.49
C TYR A 34 9.63 -2.19 -2.42
N LEU A 35 10.51 -1.22 -2.18
CA LEU A 35 10.15 0.19 -2.13
C LEU A 35 9.75 0.72 -3.51
N ALA A 36 10.43 0.32 -4.58
CA ALA A 36 10.04 0.65 -5.95
C ALA A 36 8.64 0.09 -6.29
N MET A 37 8.32 -1.14 -5.86
CA MET A 37 7.00 -1.73 -6.07
C MET A 37 5.91 -1.04 -5.24
N LEU A 38 6.23 -0.65 -4.00
CA LEU A 38 5.31 0.13 -3.16
C LEU A 38 5.01 1.49 -3.75
N THR A 39 6.03 2.22 -4.19
CA THR A 39 5.88 3.55 -4.82
C THR A 39 5.06 3.45 -6.10
N LEU A 40 5.33 2.46 -6.96
CA LEU A 40 4.52 2.22 -8.16
C LEU A 40 3.05 1.94 -7.82
N ALA A 41 2.78 1.07 -6.84
CA ALA A 41 1.42 0.75 -6.44
C ALA A 41 0.69 1.94 -5.77
N SER A 42 1.42 2.78 -5.04
CA SER A 42 0.89 4.04 -4.52
C SER A 42 0.50 5.01 -5.65
N ILE A 43 1.35 5.16 -6.66
CA ILE A 43 1.04 5.99 -7.84
C ILE A 43 -0.18 5.44 -8.59
N MET A 44 -0.25 4.13 -8.82
CA MET A 44 -1.39 3.48 -9.46
C MET A 44 -2.71 3.61 -8.68
N MET A 45 -2.66 3.76 -7.35
CA MET A 45 -3.86 4.01 -6.55
C MET A 45 -4.32 5.47 -6.61
N CYS A 46 -3.38 6.40 -6.81
CA CYS A 46 -3.65 7.83 -6.86
C CYS A 46 -4.18 8.30 -8.22
N LEU A 47 -3.91 7.56 -9.29
CA LEU A 47 -4.55 7.71 -10.61
C LEU A 47 -5.97 7.12 -10.58
#